data_AF-A0A7W7N7W2-F1
#
_entry.id   AF-A0A7W7N7W2-F1
#
_cell.length_a   1.000
_cell.length_b   1.000
_cell.length_c   1.000
_cell.angle_alpha   90.00
_cell.angle_beta   90.00
_cell.angle_gamma   90.00
#
_symmetry.space_group_name_H-M   'P 1'
#
loop_
_entity.id
_entity.type
_entity.pdbx_description
1 polymer ?
#
loop_
_entity_poly.entity_id
_entity_poly.type
_entity_poly.pdbx_seq_one_letter_code
_entity_poly.pdbx_strand_id
1 'polypeptide(L)'
;MKQDNKKSAADLYAASLELEIKKAELKFEILKNAGSCISKKKDVLHDFILQNEKRYSIRLMTEVLGASRYWYHKWKKNPLNETKRRKILMHQEITRLFFAFERRYGSERIAVELRHAGHKISSKTVRNYMRELGLSARGKKELTGVRIRS
;
A
#
# COMPACT_ATOMS: atom_id res chain seq x y z
N MET A 1 -16.53 34.48 -47.84
CA MET A 1 -15.43 35.05 -47.01
C MET A 1 -15.37 34.29 -45.70
N LYS A 2 -14.40 33.40 -45.53
CA LYS A 2 -14.02 32.88 -44.21
C LYS A 2 -12.71 33.57 -43.86
N GLN A 3 -12.72 34.43 -42.85
CA GLN A 3 -11.47 34.91 -42.28
C GLN A 3 -10.89 33.73 -41.49
N ASP A 4 -9.80 33.15 -41.99
CA ASP A 4 -8.96 32.27 -41.21
C ASP A 4 -8.30 33.12 -40.12
N ASN A 5 -8.90 33.09 -38.92
CA ASN A 5 -8.45 33.82 -37.75
C ASN A 5 -7.11 33.24 -37.27
N LYS A 6 -6.02 33.77 -37.80
CA LYS A 6 -4.65 33.43 -37.39
C LYS A 6 -4.37 34.13 -36.07
N LYS A 7 -4.33 33.38 -34.97
CA LYS A 7 -4.00 33.88 -33.62
C LYS A 7 -2.74 34.76 -33.66
N SER A 8 -2.80 35.93 -33.06
CA SER A 8 -1.68 36.84 -32.91
C SER A 8 -0.56 36.19 -32.09
N ALA A 9 0.69 36.63 -32.27
CA ALA A 9 1.82 36.19 -31.44
C ALA A 9 1.56 36.44 -29.94
N ALA A 10 0.84 37.52 -29.61
CA ALA A 10 0.42 37.82 -28.25
C ALA A 10 -0.59 36.79 -27.72
N ASP A 11 -1.55 36.35 -28.55
CA ASP A 11 -2.54 35.33 -28.17
C ASP A 11 -1.90 33.97 -27.94
N LEU A 12 -0.90 33.61 -28.75
CA LEU A 12 -0.12 32.39 -28.57
C LEU A 12 0.70 32.43 -27.28
N TYR A 13 1.29 33.59 -26.96
CA TYR A 13 2.06 33.79 -25.73
C TYR A 13 1.17 33.73 -24.49
N ALA A 14 0.02 34.42 -24.48
CA ALA A 14 -0.95 34.35 -23.40
C ALA A 14 -1.45 32.92 -23.16
N ALA A 15 -1.79 32.19 -24.23
CA ALA A 15 -2.18 30.78 -24.12
C ALA A 15 -1.07 29.90 -23.53
N SER A 16 0.20 30.16 -23.85
CA SER A 16 1.33 29.41 -23.29
C SER A 16 1.50 29.63 -21.79
N LEU A 17 1.32 30.88 -21.32
CA LEU A 17 1.39 31.22 -19.90
C LEU A 17 0.22 30.61 -19.12
N GLU A 18 -1.00 30.67 -19.67
CA GLU A 18 -2.16 30.02 -19.06
C GLU A 18 -1.95 28.51 -18.88
N LEU A 19 -1.32 27.85 -19.86
CA LEU A 19 -0.97 26.43 -19.75
C LEU A 19 0.06 26.17 -18.63
N GLU A 20 1.06 27.03 -18.50
CA GLU A 20 2.08 26.93 -17.46
C GLU A 20 1.47 27.13 -16.06
N ILE A 21 0.57 28.12 -15.91
CA ILE A 21 -0.17 28.38 -14.67
C ILE A 21 -1.02 27.16 -14.30
N LYS A 22 -1.85 26.66 -15.22
CA LYS A 22 -2.68 25.47 -14.99
C LYS A 22 -1.85 24.25 -14.57
N LYS A 23 -0.69 24.08 -15.21
CA LYS A 23 0.23 22.98 -14.85
C LYS A 23 0.82 23.16 -13.46
N ALA A 24 1.18 24.38 -13.07
CA ALA A 24 1.67 24.70 -11.73
C ALA A 24 0.59 24.49 -10.66
N GLU A 25 -0.65 24.91 -10.93
CA GLU A 25 -1.81 24.71 -10.05
C GLU A 25 -2.05 23.22 -9.80
N LEU A 26 -2.07 22.40 -10.86
CA LEU A 26 -2.23 20.96 -10.74
C LEU A 26 -1.08 20.32 -9.95
N LYS A 27 0.16 20.76 -10.16
CA LYS A 27 1.32 20.28 -9.37
C LYS A 27 1.14 20.59 -7.88
N PHE A 28 0.73 21.81 -7.56
CA PHE A 28 0.49 22.24 -6.18
C PHE A 28 -0.65 21.44 -5.54
N GLU A 29 -1.75 21.24 -6.27
CA GLU A 29 -2.90 20.44 -5.81
C GLU A 29 -2.48 19.00 -5.49
N ILE A 30 -1.72 18.35 -6.38
CA ILE A 30 -1.18 17.01 -6.15
C ILE A 30 -0.30 17.01 -4.90
N LEU A 31 0.62 17.98 -4.77
CA LEU A 31 1.54 18.06 -3.64
C LEU A 31 0.79 18.22 -2.31
N LYS A 32 -0.22 19.10 -2.27
CA LYS A 32 -1.08 19.33 -1.11
C LYS A 32 -1.82 18.06 -0.70
N ASN A 33 -2.42 17.36 -1.66
CA ASN A 33 -3.17 16.12 -1.41
C ASN A 33 -2.24 14.95 -1.04
N ALA A 34 -1.03 14.93 -1.60
CA ALA A 34 -0.01 13.93 -1.33
C ALA A 34 0.82 14.22 -0.08
N GLY A 35 0.63 15.35 0.61
CA GLY A 35 1.48 15.79 1.72
C GLY A 35 1.65 14.72 2.81
N SER A 36 0.61 13.92 3.07
CA SER A 36 0.68 12.81 4.03
C SER A 36 1.41 11.56 3.53
N CYS A 37 1.70 11.45 2.23
CA CYS A 37 2.25 10.28 1.56
C CYS A 37 3.76 10.42 1.26
N ILE A 38 4.27 11.65 1.12
CA ILE A 38 5.64 11.95 0.68
C ILE A 38 6.71 11.45 1.67
N SER A 39 6.42 11.46 2.97
CA SER A 39 7.31 10.93 4.02
C SER A 39 7.11 9.43 4.29
N LYS A 40 6.18 8.76 3.60
CA LYS A 40 5.75 7.40 3.91
C LYS A 40 6.34 6.36 2.97
N LYS A 41 6.21 5.09 3.36
CA LYS A 41 6.68 3.91 2.60
C LYS A 41 6.10 3.89 1.19
N LYS A 42 6.83 3.26 0.25
CA LYS A 42 6.47 3.09 -1.17
C LYS A 42 5.04 2.60 -1.42
N ASP A 43 4.50 1.76 -0.54
CA ASP A 43 3.11 1.29 -0.61
C ASP A 43 2.09 2.45 -0.58
N VAL A 44 2.32 3.48 0.24
CA VAL A 44 1.40 4.61 0.38
C VAL A 44 1.41 5.50 -0.86
N LEU A 45 2.58 5.64 -1.49
CA LEU A 45 2.69 6.36 -2.77
C LEU A 45 1.97 5.60 -3.89
N HIS A 46 2.08 4.27 -3.91
CA HIS A 46 1.33 3.44 -4.86
C HIS A 46 -0.18 3.61 -4.71
N ASP A 47 -0.69 3.52 -3.48
CA ASP A 47 -2.12 3.67 -3.18
C ASP A 47 -2.63 5.07 -3.55
N PHE A 48 -1.85 6.12 -3.25
CA PHE A 48 -2.20 7.50 -3.63
C PHE A 48 -2.32 7.66 -5.15
N ILE A 49 -1.33 7.18 -5.91
CA ILE A 49 -1.35 7.30 -7.38
C ILE A 49 -2.54 6.50 -7.93
N LEU A 50 -2.80 5.29 -7.42
CA LEU A 50 -3.91 4.45 -7.87
C LEU A 50 -5.27 5.11 -7.65
N GLN A 51 -5.50 5.73 -6.49
CA GLN A 51 -6.76 6.40 -6.16
C GLN A 51 -7.01 7.65 -7.02
N ASN A 52 -5.96 8.27 -7.53
CA ASN A 52 -6.03 9.55 -8.24
C ASN A 52 -5.80 9.45 -9.76
N GLU A 53 -5.67 8.24 -10.33
CA GLU A 53 -5.43 8.06 -11.78
C GLU A 53 -6.51 8.68 -12.67
N LYS A 54 -7.74 8.77 -12.17
CA LYS A 54 -8.86 9.40 -12.88
C LYS A 54 -8.82 10.93 -12.83
N ARG A 55 -8.12 11.50 -11.86
CA ARG A 55 -8.08 12.94 -11.58
C ARG A 55 -6.82 13.60 -12.15
N TYR A 56 -5.69 12.92 -12.09
CA TYR A 56 -4.40 13.43 -12.56
C TYR A 56 -3.71 12.43 -13.49
N SER A 57 -2.85 12.95 -14.37
CA SER A 57 -1.99 12.07 -15.16
C SER A 57 -0.93 11.39 -14.29
N ILE A 58 -0.63 10.11 -14.58
CA ILE A 58 0.44 9.37 -13.89
C ILE A 58 1.78 10.09 -14.02
N ARG A 59 2.08 10.66 -15.20
CA ARG A 59 3.31 11.43 -15.44
C ARG A 59 3.44 12.57 -14.43
N LEU A 60 2.40 13.39 -14.29
CA LEU A 60 2.40 14.54 -13.40
C LEU A 60 2.51 14.13 -11.93
N MET A 61 1.76 13.10 -11.50
CA MET A 61 1.85 12.61 -10.14
C MET A 61 3.25 12.08 -9.81
N THR A 62 3.84 11.26 -10.69
CA THR A 62 5.20 10.73 -10.45
C THR A 62 6.27 11.81 -10.44
N GLU A 63 6.11 12.87 -11.25
CA GLU A 63 7.01 14.03 -11.26
C GLU A 63 6.93 14.77 -9.92
N VAL A 64 5.72 15.09 -9.45
CA VAL A 64 5.50 15.80 -8.17
C VAL A 64 5.97 14.98 -6.97
N LEU A 65 5.76 13.66 -7.01
CA LEU A 65 6.13 12.74 -5.92
C LEU A 65 7.60 12.31 -5.95
N GLY A 66 8.40 12.74 -6.93
CA GLY A 66 9.79 12.30 -7.09
C GLY A 66 9.95 10.80 -7.37
N ALA A 67 8.95 10.18 -8.00
CA ALA A 67 8.90 8.75 -8.27
C ALA A 67 9.13 8.43 -9.76
N SER A 68 9.58 7.21 -10.07
CA SER A 68 9.71 6.76 -11.45
C SER A 68 8.38 6.21 -12.01
N ARG A 69 8.03 6.60 -13.23
CA ARG A 69 6.89 6.03 -13.98
C ARG A 69 7.00 4.51 -14.12
N TYR A 70 8.20 4.03 -14.44
CA TYR A 70 8.45 2.59 -14.59
C TYR A 70 8.21 1.84 -13.26
N TRP A 71 8.64 2.41 -12.14
CA TRP A 71 8.40 1.85 -10.81
C TRP A 71 6.90 1.69 -10.52
N TYR A 72 6.11 2.72 -10.82
CA TYR A 72 4.66 2.67 -10.64
C TYR A 72 4.01 1.62 -11.53
N HIS A 73 4.33 1.60 -12.83
CA HIS A 73 3.76 0.61 -13.75
C HIS A 73 4.18 -0.83 -13.42
N LYS A 74 5.42 -1.05 -12.98
CA LYS A 74 5.90 -2.36 -12.53
C LYS A 74 5.10 -2.85 -11.33
N TRP A 75 4.86 -1.97 -10.36
CA TRP A 75 3.99 -2.29 -9.22
C TRP A 75 2.54 -2.49 -9.64
N LYS A 76 1.98 -1.66 -10.52
CA LYS A 76 0.58 -1.79 -10.96
C LYS A 76 0.31 -3.12 -11.66
N LYS A 77 1.30 -3.67 -12.38
CA LYS A 77 1.23 -5.03 -12.95
C LYS A 77 1.24 -6.14 -11.90
N ASN A 78 1.78 -5.88 -10.71
CA ASN A 78 1.90 -6.81 -9.60
C ASN A 78 1.67 -6.10 -8.26
N PRO A 79 0.44 -5.63 -7.98
CA PRO A 79 0.17 -4.72 -6.86
C PRO A 79 0.43 -5.37 -5.50
N LEU A 80 0.36 -6.71 -5.46
CA LEU A 80 0.81 -7.49 -4.32
C LEU A 80 2.32 -7.69 -4.39
N ASN A 81 3.06 -6.93 -3.58
CA ASN A 81 4.47 -7.21 -3.26
C ASN A 81 4.61 -8.67 -2.80
N GLU A 82 5.72 -9.34 -3.15
CA GLU A 82 6.00 -10.73 -2.76
C GLU A 82 5.84 -10.94 -1.25
N THR A 83 6.26 -9.97 -0.45
CA THR A 83 6.08 -9.98 1.00
C THR A 83 4.60 -10.00 1.42
N LYS A 84 3.74 -9.21 0.74
CA LYS A 84 2.30 -9.18 0.99
C LYS A 84 1.65 -10.50 0.58
N ARG A 85 2.02 -11.04 -0.59
CA ARG A 85 1.56 -12.37 -1.06
C ARG A 85 1.92 -13.46 -0.06
N ARG A 86 3.18 -13.51 0.36
CA ARG A 86 3.65 -14.46 1.37
C ARG A 86 2.90 -14.30 2.68
N LYS A 87 2.67 -13.06 3.14
CA LYS A 87 1.89 -12.81 4.34
C LYS A 87 0.47 -13.35 4.22
N ILE A 88 -0.24 -13.07 3.13
CA ILE A 88 -1.61 -13.57 2.87
C ILE A 88 -1.63 -15.10 2.87
N LEU A 89 -0.70 -15.74 2.16
CA LEU A 89 -0.61 -17.20 2.11
C LEU A 89 -0.35 -17.80 3.49
N MET A 90 0.54 -17.18 4.28
CA MET A 90 0.76 -17.59 5.67
C MET A 90 -0.48 -17.37 6.55
N HIS A 91 -1.26 -16.31 6.34
CA HIS A 91 -2.50 -16.08 7.10
C HIS A 91 -3.53 -17.16 6.80
N GLN A 92 -3.69 -17.53 5.53
CA GLN A 92 -4.58 -18.60 5.10
C GLN A 92 -4.16 -19.94 5.71
N GLU A 93 -2.88 -20.28 5.63
CA GLU A 93 -2.37 -21.57 6.13
C GLU A 93 -2.43 -21.66 7.67
N ILE A 94 -2.09 -20.58 8.38
CA ILE A 94 -2.26 -20.49 9.84
C ILE A 94 -3.73 -20.69 10.22
N THR A 95 -4.65 -20.03 9.52
CA THR A 95 -6.10 -20.14 9.78
C THR A 95 -6.59 -21.57 9.53
N ARG A 96 -6.15 -22.18 8.42
CA ARG A 96 -6.47 -23.56 8.05
C ARG A 96 -6.02 -24.54 9.13
N LEU A 97 -4.75 -24.47 9.55
CA LEU A 97 -4.20 -25.33 10.60
C LEU A 97 -4.90 -25.09 11.94
N PHE A 98 -5.13 -23.83 12.30
CA PHE A 98 -5.77 -23.48 13.56
C PHE A 98 -7.15 -24.12 13.71
N PHE A 99 -7.98 -24.09 12.66
CA PHE A 99 -9.29 -24.72 12.68
C PHE A 99 -9.25 -26.24 12.46
N ALA A 100 -8.32 -26.76 11.65
CA ALA A 100 -8.13 -28.20 11.47
C ALA A 100 -7.80 -28.91 12.79
N PHE A 101 -7.09 -28.24 13.71
CA PHE A 101 -6.79 -28.76 15.04
C PHE A 101 -7.77 -28.26 16.13
N GLU A 102 -8.98 -27.86 15.75
CA GLU A 102 -10.05 -27.42 16.67
C GLU A 102 -9.62 -26.31 17.62
N ARG A 103 -8.79 -25.38 17.15
CA ARG A 103 -8.28 -24.24 17.93
C ARG A 103 -7.36 -24.65 19.09
N ARG A 104 -6.90 -25.90 19.18
CA ARG A 104 -5.98 -26.37 20.24
C ARG A 104 -4.54 -25.92 20.01
N TYR A 105 -4.16 -25.69 18.75
CA TYR A 105 -2.78 -25.37 18.40
C TYR A 105 -2.52 -23.87 18.55
N GLY A 106 -1.52 -23.55 19.38
CA GLY A 106 -0.94 -22.21 19.48
C GLY A 106 0.18 -21.97 18.47
N SER A 107 0.79 -20.80 18.56
CA SER A 107 1.85 -20.35 17.65
C SER A 107 3.01 -21.33 17.48
N GLU A 108 3.40 -22.02 18.55
CA GLU A 108 4.51 -22.96 18.58
C GLU A 108 4.20 -24.20 17.74
N ARG A 109 3.03 -24.83 17.96
CA ARG A 109 2.61 -26.04 17.23
C ARG A 109 2.29 -25.73 15.77
N ILE A 110 1.59 -24.62 15.50
CA ILE A 110 1.35 -24.17 14.12
C ILE A 110 2.68 -23.91 13.39
N ALA A 111 3.67 -23.31 14.05
CA ALA A 111 4.97 -23.09 13.42
C ALA A 111 5.73 -24.39 13.11
N VAL A 112 5.54 -25.46 13.89
CA VAL A 112 6.10 -26.79 13.59
C VAL A 112 5.46 -27.34 12.32
N GLU A 113 4.12 -27.36 12.25
CA GLU A 113 3.39 -27.83 11.06
C GLU A 113 3.77 -27.07 9.80
N LEU A 114 3.87 -25.73 9.88
CA LEU A 114 4.32 -24.89 8.76
C LEU A 114 5.74 -25.22 8.31
N ARG A 115 6.66 -25.50 9.24
CA ARG A 115 8.03 -25.93 8.90
C ARG A 115 8.06 -27.30 8.26
N HIS A 116 7.22 -28.24 8.72
CA HIS A 116 7.08 -29.56 8.10
C HIS A 116 6.53 -29.45 6.67
N ALA A 117 5.62 -28.50 6.42
CA ALA A 117 5.14 -28.14 5.09
C ALA A 117 6.17 -27.36 4.24
N GLY A 118 7.41 -27.18 4.70
CA GLY A 118 8.50 -26.53 3.97
C GLY A 118 8.60 -25.02 4.14
N HIS A 119 7.78 -24.40 4.99
CA HIS A 119 7.85 -22.95 5.22
C HIS A 119 8.92 -22.58 6.25
N LYS A 120 9.85 -21.70 5.86
CA LYS A 120 10.81 -21.08 6.78
C LYS A 120 10.13 -19.96 7.57
N ILE A 121 9.53 -20.28 8.72
CA ILE A 121 8.85 -19.33 9.61
C ILE A 121 9.12 -19.64 11.09
N SER A 122 9.30 -18.58 11.89
CA SER A 122 9.49 -18.68 13.33
C SER A 122 8.17 -18.66 14.09
N SER A 123 8.13 -19.27 15.27
CA SER A 123 6.95 -19.21 16.17
C SER A 123 6.58 -17.78 16.55
N LYS A 124 7.56 -16.88 16.69
CA LYS A 124 7.33 -15.44 16.93
C LYS A 124 6.54 -14.78 15.79
N THR A 125 6.90 -15.07 14.55
CA THR A 125 6.17 -14.54 13.38
C THR A 125 4.76 -15.12 13.30
N VAL A 126 4.60 -16.43 13.52
CA VAL A 126 3.28 -17.07 13.58
C VAL A 126 2.41 -16.45 14.66
N ARG A 127 2.96 -16.22 15.87
CA ARG A 127 2.24 -15.54 16.96
C ARG A 127 1.76 -14.15 16.58
N ASN A 128 2.60 -13.36 15.90
CA ASN A 128 2.20 -12.04 15.42
C ASN A 128 1.06 -12.13 14.41
N TYR A 129 1.13 -13.06 13.45
CA TYR A 129 0.06 -13.26 12.46
C TYR A 129 -1.23 -13.78 13.10
N MET A 130 -1.14 -14.70 14.08
CA MET A 130 -2.31 -15.12 14.86
C MET A 130 -2.96 -13.95 15.58
N ARG A 131 -2.18 -13.05 16.19
CA ARG A 131 -2.70 -11.83 16.82
C ARG A 131 -3.36 -10.89 15.83
N GLU A 132 -2.76 -10.68 14.66
CA GLU A 132 -3.35 -9.89 13.57
C GLU A 132 -4.68 -10.48 13.07
N LEU A 133 -4.81 -11.81 13.09
CA LEU A 133 -6.02 -12.56 12.73
C LEU A 133 -7.03 -12.72 13.88
N GLY A 134 -6.72 -12.25 15.10
CA GLY A 134 -7.58 -12.47 16.28
C GLY A 134 -7.68 -13.92 16.75
N LEU A 135 -6.70 -14.77 16.40
CA LEU A 135 -6.69 -16.19 16.76
C LEU A 135 -5.95 -16.44 18.08
N SER A 136 -6.59 -17.16 18.99
CA SER A 136 -6.02 -17.60 20.27
C SER A 136 -6.39 -19.07 20.55
N ALA A 137 -5.40 -19.85 20.97
CA ALA A 137 -5.60 -21.28 21.23
C ALA A 137 -6.49 -21.50 22.46
N ARG A 138 -7.43 -22.45 22.37
CA ARG A 138 -8.25 -22.90 23.50
C ARG A 138 -7.33 -23.45 24.59
N GLY A 139 -7.41 -22.87 25.79
CA GLY A 139 -6.61 -23.26 26.95
C GLY A 139 -5.53 -22.25 27.37
N LYS A 140 -5.22 -21.23 26.56
CA LYS A 140 -4.53 -20.03 27.07
C LYS A 140 -5.55 -19.15 27.78
N LYS A 141 -5.74 -19.35 29.09
CA LYS A 141 -6.23 -18.26 29.95
C LYS A 141 -5.24 -17.12 29.80
N GLU A 142 -5.70 -15.94 29.39
CA GLU A 142 -4.91 -14.74 29.64
C GLU A 142 -4.81 -14.59 31.16
N LEU A 143 -3.60 -14.69 31.70
CA LEU A 143 -3.31 -14.04 32.97
C LEU A 143 -3.31 -12.55 32.66
N THR A 144 -4.49 -11.94 32.64
CA THR A 144 -4.65 -10.48 32.58
C THR A 144 -3.93 -9.90 33.78
N GLY A 145 -2.77 -9.29 33.53
CA GLY A 145 -2.00 -8.59 34.54
C GLY A 145 -2.83 -7.44 35.12
N VAL A 146 -3.01 -7.46 36.43
CA VAL A 146 -3.26 -6.24 37.21
C VAL A 146 -2.12 -5.29 36.92
N ARG A 147 -2.41 -4.21 36.18
CA ARG A 147 -1.49 -3.10 36.00
C ARG A 147 -1.69 -2.15 37.17
N ILE A 148 -0.97 -2.36 38.28
CA ILE A 148 -0.80 -1.31 39.28
C ILE A 148 0.03 -0.21 38.61
N ARG A 149 -0.58 0.96 38.43
CA ARG A 149 0.14 2.18 38.09
C ARG A 149 0.81 2.67 39.37
N SER A 150 2.13 2.69 39.39
CA SER A 150 2.94 3.56 40.26
C SER A 150 3.32 4.80 39.48
#